data_AF-A0A1D6IH28-F1
#
_entry.id   AF-A0A1D6IH28-F1
#
_cell.length_a   1.000
_cell.length_b   1.000
_cell.length_c   1.000
_cell.angle_alpha   90.00
_cell.angle_beta   90.00
_cell.angle_gamma   90.00
#
_symmetry.space_group_name_H-M   'P 1'
#
loop_
_entity.id
_entity.type
_entity.pdbx_description
1 polymer ?
#
loop_
_entity_poly.entity_id
_entity_poly.type
_entity_poly.pdbx_seq_one_letter_code
_entity_poly.pdbx_strand_id
1 'polypeptide(L)'
;MCAAGEDFYEIMTQNLHRFPGGVTHSFTDSTEDQDRLLSFEKMFIGVNGSSLKTNGNLEVVRGIPVERLMMETDSPYCDIINTHAGSQYVKSVWPSKKKEKYEPDSTVKGRNEPCLVRYVATVCHQFLGFLARYRLVAEFLNMTIVFQCREYLLII
;
A
#
# COMPACT_ATOMS: atom_id res chain seq x y z
N MET A 1 -10.40 2.99 5.33
CA MET A 1 -10.96 3.83 6.42
C MET A 1 -10.42 5.24 6.19
N CYS A 2 -11.24 6.28 6.36
CA CYS A 2 -10.82 7.68 6.16
C CYS A 2 -11.68 8.57 7.05
N ALA A 3 -11.05 9.32 7.97
CA ALA A 3 -11.72 10.25 8.88
C ALA A 3 -12.89 9.64 9.71
N ALA A 4 -12.82 8.34 10.01
CA ALA A 4 -13.85 7.60 10.75
C ALA A 4 -13.22 6.53 11.66
N GLY A 5 -12.03 6.82 12.22
CA GLY A 5 -11.22 5.84 12.96
C GLY A 5 -11.95 5.25 14.17
N GLU A 6 -12.60 6.09 14.97
CA GLU A 6 -13.32 5.65 16.18
C GLU A 6 -14.53 4.78 15.84
N ASP A 7 -15.46 5.28 15.02
CA ASP A 7 -16.64 4.52 14.60
C ASP A 7 -16.27 3.18 13.95
N PHE A 8 -15.25 3.19 13.08
CA PHE A 8 -14.76 1.97 12.44
C PHE A 8 -14.21 0.97 13.49
N TYR A 9 -13.40 1.45 14.43
CA TYR A 9 -12.83 0.63 15.49
C TYR A 9 -13.92 0.02 16.39
N GLU A 10 -14.94 0.79 16.78
CA GLU A 10 -16.06 0.31 17.59
C GLU A 10 -16.85 -0.79 16.85
N ILE A 11 -17.23 -0.54 15.60
CA ILE A 11 -17.98 -1.51 14.78
C ILE A 11 -17.18 -2.78 14.58
N MET A 12 -15.89 -2.66 14.25
CA MET A 12 -15.01 -3.82 14.07
C MET A 12 -14.90 -4.61 15.37
N THR A 13 -14.67 -3.95 16.51
CA THR A 13 -14.56 -4.62 17.82
C THR A 13 -15.78 -5.51 18.11
N GLN A 14 -16.99 -5.04 17.79
CA GLN A 14 -18.23 -5.80 17.99
C GLN A 14 -18.40 -6.97 17.01
N ASN A 15 -17.76 -6.91 15.83
CA ASN A 15 -18.04 -7.82 14.72
C ASN A 15 -16.84 -8.67 14.26
N LEU A 16 -15.65 -8.53 14.85
CA LEU A 16 -14.43 -9.22 14.42
C LEU A 16 -14.58 -10.74 14.34
N HIS A 17 -15.33 -11.34 15.25
CA HIS A 17 -15.60 -12.79 15.26
C HIS A 17 -16.32 -13.30 14.01
N ARG A 18 -16.93 -12.39 13.22
CA ARG A 18 -17.65 -12.70 11.99
C ARG A 18 -16.74 -12.78 10.77
N PHE A 19 -15.48 -12.37 10.90
CA PHE A 19 -14.52 -12.30 9.79
C PHE A 19 -13.25 -13.09 10.12
N PRO A 20 -12.64 -13.76 9.13
CA PRO A 20 -11.38 -14.47 9.33
C PRO A 20 -10.18 -13.52 9.48
N GLY A 21 -10.35 -12.24 9.13
CA GLY A 21 -9.33 -11.19 9.11
C GLY A 21 -9.77 -10.06 8.17
N GLY A 22 -8.91 -9.08 7.95
CA GLY A 22 -9.23 -7.96 7.06
C GLY A 22 -8.02 -7.09 6.71
N VAL A 23 -8.23 -6.22 5.73
CA VAL A 23 -7.23 -5.24 5.30
C VAL A 23 -7.88 -3.88 5.35
N THR A 24 -7.26 -2.92 6.04
CA THR A 24 -7.66 -1.52 5.94
C THR A 24 -6.99 -0.92 4.71
N HIS A 25 -7.71 -0.98 3.59
CA HIS A 25 -7.31 -0.47 2.28
C HIS A 25 -7.01 1.04 2.31
N SER A 26 -6.02 1.45 1.50
CA SER A 26 -5.62 2.84 1.24
C SER A 26 -5.48 3.68 2.51
N PHE A 27 -4.70 3.20 3.47
CA PHE A 27 -4.56 3.83 4.77
C PHE A 27 -3.77 5.14 4.68
N THR A 28 -4.38 6.23 5.15
CA THR A 28 -3.75 7.57 5.17
C THR A 28 -3.91 8.29 6.50
N ASP A 29 -4.51 7.64 7.49
CA ASP A 29 -4.80 8.23 8.80
C ASP A 29 -3.56 8.22 9.71
N SER A 30 -3.76 8.55 10.99
CA SER A 30 -2.66 8.81 11.93
C SER A 30 -2.02 7.53 12.48
N THR A 31 -0.90 7.70 13.21
CA THR A 31 -0.25 6.60 13.94
C THR A 31 -1.19 6.01 15.00
N GLU A 32 -1.99 6.83 15.67
CA GLU A 32 -2.96 6.37 16.68
C GLU A 32 -4.02 5.46 16.05
N ASP A 33 -4.54 5.82 14.87
CA ASP A 33 -5.48 4.96 14.14
C ASP A 33 -4.82 3.69 13.62
N GLN A 34 -3.54 3.77 13.21
CA GLN A 34 -2.75 2.59 12.88
C GLN A 34 -2.64 1.64 14.09
N ASP A 35 -2.30 2.15 15.28
CA ASP A 35 -2.15 1.33 16.48
C ASP A 35 -3.47 0.67 16.88
N ARG A 36 -4.58 1.41 16.78
CA ARG A 36 -5.94 0.85 16.97
C ARG A 36 -6.19 -0.31 16.02
N LEU A 37 -5.93 -0.15 14.72
CA LEU A 37 -6.13 -1.20 13.74
C LEU A 37 -5.22 -2.40 13.98
N LEU A 38 -3.95 -2.16 14.34
CA LEU A 38 -2.96 -3.18 14.66
C LEU A 38 -3.20 -3.87 16.01
N SER A 39 -4.13 -3.38 16.84
CA SER A 39 -4.59 -4.13 18.01
C SER A 39 -5.41 -5.37 17.62
N PHE A 40 -6.00 -5.38 16.43
CA PHE A 40 -6.68 -6.53 15.88
C PHE A 40 -5.66 -7.48 15.25
N GLU A 41 -5.52 -8.68 15.82
CA GLU A 41 -4.51 -9.68 15.44
C GLU A 41 -4.49 -9.97 13.93
N LYS A 42 -5.67 -10.03 13.29
CA LYS A 42 -5.85 -10.41 11.88
C LYS A 42 -6.17 -9.23 10.97
N MET A 43 -5.80 -8.02 11.36
CA MET A 43 -5.95 -6.81 10.55
C MET A 43 -4.62 -6.40 9.92
N PHE A 44 -4.67 -6.13 8.61
CA PHE A 44 -3.56 -5.68 7.78
C PHE A 44 -3.78 -4.23 7.36
N ILE A 45 -2.72 -3.54 6.95
CA ILE A 45 -2.78 -2.14 6.49
C ILE A 45 -2.35 -2.06 5.03
N GLY A 46 -3.25 -1.57 4.17
CA GLY A 46 -3.00 -1.31 2.76
C GLY A 46 -2.36 0.06 2.54
N VAL A 47 -1.26 0.11 1.78
CA VAL A 47 -0.46 1.30 1.49
C VAL A 47 -0.35 1.50 -0.01
N ASN A 48 -0.62 2.71 -0.46
CA ASN A 48 -0.49 3.15 -1.85
C ASN A 48 0.18 4.53 -1.95
N GLY A 49 0.18 5.17 -3.12
CA GLY A 49 0.81 6.49 -3.26
C GLY A 49 0.18 7.61 -2.42
N SER A 50 -1.10 7.52 -2.02
CA SER A 50 -1.70 8.46 -1.07
C SER A 50 -1.14 8.31 0.34
N SER A 51 -0.75 7.10 0.72
CA SER A 51 -0.08 6.78 1.99
C SER A 51 1.39 7.24 2.04
N LEU A 52 1.90 7.89 0.99
CA LEU A 52 3.31 8.28 0.85
C LEU A 52 3.50 9.77 0.53
N LYS A 53 2.42 10.57 0.70
CA LYS A 53 2.37 11.98 0.32
C LYS A 53 3.26 12.87 1.18
N THR A 54 3.25 12.67 2.49
CA THR A 54 3.93 13.53 3.47
C THR A 54 4.93 12.75 4.30
N ASN A 55 5.88 13.45 4.94
CA ASN A 55 6.79 12.81 5.89
C ASN A 55 6.04 12.13 7.05
N GLY A 56 4.93 12.72 7.51
CA GLY A 56 4.07 12.08 8.51
C GLY A 56 3.51 10.73 8.03
N ASN A 57 3.07 10.65 6.77
CA ASN A 57 2.62 9.37 6.21
C ASN A 57 3.77 8.35 6.11
N LEU A 58 5.00 8.78 5.81
CA LEU A 58 6.16 7.88 5.76
C LEU A 58 6.53 7.33 7.16
N GLU A 59 6.37 8.13 8.22
CA GLU A 59 6.55 7.64 9.59
C GLU A 59 5.46 6.65 10.01
N VAL A 60 4.20 6.89 9.59
CA VAL A 60 3.13 5.90 9.72
C VAL A 60 3.52 4.60 9.02
N VAL A 61 3.98 4.65 7.76
CA VAL A 61 4.39 3.43 7.03
C VAL A 61 5.55 2.70 7.72
N ARG A 62 6.49 3.41 8.34
CA ARG A 62 7.58 2.83 9.12
C ARG A 62 7.07 2.04 10.34
N GLY A 63 5.97 2.48 10.96
CA GLY A 63 5.36 1.82 12.12
C GLY A 63 4.65 0.50 11.80
N ILE A 64 4.34 0.22 10.53
CA ILE A 64 3.61 -0.99 10.13
C ILE A 64 4.54 -2.21 10.21
N PRO A 65 4.18 -3.26 10.97
CA PRO A 65 4.90 -4.52 10.91
C PRO A 65 4.85 -5.09 9.50
N VAL A 66 6.00 -5.48 8.97
CA VAL A 66 6.19 -5.97 7.59
C VAL A 66 5.17 -7.06 7.25
N GLU A 67 4.98 -8.05 8.13
CA GLU A 67 4.03 -9.14 7.97
C GLU A 67 2.54 -8.71 7.95
N ARG A 68 2.23 -7.47 8.33
CA ARG A 68 0.88 -6.87 8.31
C ARG A 68 0.72 -5.75 7.29
N LEU A 69 1.75 -5.48 6.48
CA LEU A 69 1.71 -4.51 5.39
C LEU A 69 1.15 -5.17 4.11
N MET A 70 0.34 -4.43 3.37
CA MET A 70 -0.04 -4.74 1.99
C MET A 70 0.21 -3.53 1.10
N MET A 71 0.69 -3.78 -0.12
CA MET A 71 0.96 -2.74 -1.10
C MET A 71 -0.06 -2.80 -2.22
N GLU A 72 -0.53 -1.64 -2.64
CA GLU A 72 -1.50 -1.50 -3.71
C GLU A 72 -1.28 -0.20 -4.47
N THR A 73 -1.88 -0.06 -5.66
CA THR A 73 -1.80 1.19 -6.43
C THR A 73 -3.02 2.06 -6.26
N ASP A 74 -4.18 1.45 -6.04
CA ASP A 74 -5.49 2.11 -6.15
C ASP A 74 -5.65 2.83 -7.51
N SER A 75 -5.12 2.20 -8.57
CA SER A 75 -5.21 2.72 -9.93
C SER A 75 -6.67 2.88 -10.36
N PRO A 76 -7.04 3.99 -11.04
CA PRO A 76 -6.16 4.96 -11.69
C PRO A 76 -5.70 6.14 -10.82
N TYR A 77 -5.98 6.10 -9.51
CA TYR A 77 -5.71 7.18 -8.56
C TYR A 77 -4.38 6.97 -7.83
N CYS A 78 -4.11 7.82 -6.82
CA CYS A 78 -3.00 7.60 -5.87
C CYS A 78 -1.61 7.50 -6.53
N ASP A 79 -1.38 8.26 -7.61
CA ASP A 79 -0.08 8.34 -8.27
C ASP A 79 0.99 8.94 -7.34
N ILE A 80 2.25 8.52 -7.49
CA ILE A 80 3.39 9.08 -6.76
C ILE A 80 4.02 10.16 -7.62
N ILE A 81 3.71 11.41 -7.33
CA ILE A 81 4.20 12.57 -8.08
C ILE A 81 5.37 13.27 -7.35
N ASN A 82 6.12 14.09 -8.08
CA ASN A 82 7.34 14.75 -7.60
C ASN A 82 7.17 15.61 -6.34
N THR A 83 5.96 16.05 -6.00
CA THR A 83 5.69 16.82 -4.78
C THR A 83 5.50 15.95 -3.54
N HIS A 84 5.30 14.63 -3.72
CA HIS A 84 5.14 13.70 -2.60
C HIS A 84 6.48 13.40 -1.96
N ALA A 85 6.50 13.28 -0.63
CA ALA A 85 7.69 12.92 0.14
C ALA A 85 8.30 11.58 -0.29
N GLY A 86 7.46 10.60 -0.68
CA GLY A 86 7.90 9.30 -1.18
C GLY A 86 8.61 9.32 -2.53
N SER A 87 8.39 10.36 -3.36
CA SER A 87 8.87 10.37 -4.76
C SER A 87 10.39 10.30 -4.89
N GLN A 88 11.12 10.86 -3.93
CA GLN A 88 12.59 10.85 -3.90
C GLN A 88 13.20 9.43 -3.80
N TYR A 89 12.40 8.44 -3.38
CA TYR A 89 12.85 7.06 -3.21
C TYR A 89 12.51 6.16 -4.40
N VAL A 90 11.77 6.68 -5.40
CA VAL A 90 11.45 5.96 -6.63
C VAL A 90 12.69 5.92 -7.53
N LYS A 91 13.22 4.71 -7.78
CA LYS A 91 14.49 4.53 -8.51
C LYS A 91 14.34 4.31 -10.00
N SER A 92 13.33 3.54 -10.42
CA SER A 92 13.10 3.16 -11.81
C SER A 92 11.77 3.72 -12.27
N VAL A 93 11.79 4.61 -13.27
CA VAL A 93 10.59 5.29 -13.76
C VAL A 93 10.20 4.71 -15.12
N TRP A 94 8.93 4.33 -15.27
CA TRP A 94 8.32 3.91 -16.53
C TRP A 94 8.23 5.07 -17.52
N PRO A 95 8.45 4.84 -18.82
CA PRO A 95 8.18 5.85 -19.84
C PRO A 95 6.74 6.34 -19.75
N SER A 96 6.53 7.65 -19.66
CA SER A 96 5.20 8.23 -19.49
C SER A 96 4.92 9.33 -20.51
N LYS A 97 3.81 9.19 -21.24
CA LYS A 97 3.39 10.09 -22.32
C LYS A 97 2.10 10.83 -21.95
N LYS A 98 1.85 11.97 -22.59
CA LYS A 98 0.54 12.62 -22.50
C LYS A 98 -0.51 11.73 -23.17
N LYS A 99 -1.77 11.83 -22.73
CA LYS A 99 -2.88 11.01 -23.24
C LYS A 99 -3.01 11.06 -24.76
N GLU A 100 -2.76 12.22 -25.37
CA GLU A 100 -2.88 12.43 -26.83
C GLU A 100 -1.75 11.78 -27.63
N LYS A 101 -0.66 11.37 -26.96
CA LYS A 101 0.54 10.75 -27.55
C LYS A 101 0.80 9.37 -26.96
N TYR A 102 -0.27 8.65 -26.60
CA TYR A 102 -0.17 7.32 -26.02
C TYR A 102 0.51 6.35 -26.99
N GLU A 103 1.44 5.57 -26.45
CA GLU A 103 2.11 4.44 -27.10
C GLU A 103 1.92 3.20 -26.20
N PRO A 104 1.73 1.99 -26.77
CA PRO A 104 1.49 0.77 -25.98
C PRO A 104 2.53 0.48 -24.89
N ASP A 105 3.80 0.80 -25.14
CA ASP A 105 4.93 0.55 -24.22
C ASP A 105 5.17 1.68 -23.21
N SER A 106 4.17 2.56 -23.00
CA SER A 106 4.25 3.71 -22.11
C SER A 106 3.01 3.86 -21.22
N THR A 107 3.22 4.40 -20.03
CA THR A 107 2.12 4.81 -19.14
C THR A 107 1.57 6.17 -19.56
N VAL A 108 0.35 6.49 -19.12
CA VAL A 108 -0.26 7.80 -19.37
C VAL A 108 -0.02 8.72 -18.17
N LYS A 109 0.53 9.91 -18.42
CA LYS A 109 0.77 10.92 -17.38
C LYS A 109 -0.52 11.26 -16.64
N GLY A 110 -0.49 11.18 -15.31
CA GLY A 110 -1.63 11.45 -14.45
C GLY A 110 -2.65 10.31 -14.36
N ARG A 111 -2.34 9.13 -14.91
CA ARG A 111 -3.12 7.90 -14.74
C ARG A 111 -2.23 6.86 -14.08
N ASN A 112 -2.50 6.56 -12.82
CA ASN A 112 -1.80 5.47 -12.16
C ASN A 112 -2.19 4.12 -12.78
N GLU A 113 -1.29 3.14 -12.75
CA GLU A 113 -1.48 1.82 -13.36
C GLU A 113 -0.98 0.73 -12.42
N PRO A 114 -1.50 -0.51 -12.47
CA PRO A 114 -1.07 -1.59 -11.58
C PRO A 114 0.44 -1.87 -11.62
N CYS A 115 1.09 -1.68 -12.77
CA CYS A 115 2.54 -1.84 -12.92
C CYS A 115 3.35 -0.82 -12.09
N LEU A 116 2.72 0.27 -11.64
CA LEU A 116 3.33 1.29 -10.78
C LEU A 116 3.34 0.88 -9.30
N VAL A 117 2.81 -0.31 -8.93
CA VAL A 117 2.98 -0.88 -7.57
C VAL A 117 4.46 -1.00 -7.20
N ARG A 118 5.33 -1.16 -8.21
CA ARG A 118 6.78 -1.13 -8.05
C ARG A 118 7.26 0.15 -7.37
N TYR A 119 6.63 1.30 -7.62
CA TYR A 119 7.01 2.56 -6.99
C TYR A 119 6.72 2.51 -5.50
N VAL A 120 5.50 2.10 -5.12
CA VAL A 120 5.10 1.90 -3.71
C VAL A 120 6.10 0.97 -3.01
N ALA A 121 6.41 -0.17 -3.62
CA ALA A 121 7.39 -1.12 -3.08
C ALA A 121 8.78 -0.50 -2.88
N THR A 122 9.27 0.30 -3.83
CA THR A 122 10.59 0.96 -3.68
C THR A 122 10.62 1.99 -2.56
N VAL A 123 9.51 2.71 -2.33
CA VAL A 123 9.40 3.65 -1.22
C VAL A 123 9.34 2.88 0.11
N CYS A 124 8.41 1.94 0.26
CA CYS A 124 8.27 1.13 1.47
C CYS A 124 9.59 0.44 1.86
N HIS A 125 10.35 -0.07 0.89
CA HIS A 125 11.66 -0.66 1.12
C HIS A 125 12.68 0.26 1.83
N GLN A 126 12.56 1.58 1.69
CA GLN A 126 13.45 2.52 2.40
C GLN A 126 13.11 2.67 3.88
N PHE A 127 11.85 2.43 4.24
CA PHE A 127 11.33 2.66 5.60
C PHE A 127 11.21 1.36 6.40
N LEU A 128 11.12 0.22 5.72
CA LEU A 128 11.11 -1.11 6.33
C LEU A 128 12.57 -1.59 6.44
N GLY A 129 13.05 -1.85 7.66
CA GLY A 129 14.46 -2.12 7.97
C GLY A 129 15.10 -3.32 7.25
N PHE A 130 16.38 -3.59 7.52
CA PHE A 130 17.21 -4.56 6.77
C PHE A 130 16.60 -5.97 6.60
N LEU A 131 15.86 -6.47 7.60
CA LEU A 131 15.18 -7.77 7.53
C LEU A 131 14.03 -7.82 6.51
N ALA A 132 13.40 -6.69 6.21
CA ALA A 132 12.33 -6.57 5.22
C ALA A 132 12.85 -6.69 3.77
N ARG A 133 14.15 -6.46 3.55
CA ARG A 133 14.77 -6.53 2.21
C ARG A 133 14.61 -7.90 1.54
N TYR A 134 14.57 -8.97 2.33
CA TYR A 134 14.37 -10.34 1.84
C TYR A 134 12.89 -10.77 1.84
N ARG A 135 12.03 -10.12 2.64
CA ARG A 135 10.59 -10.44 2.77
C ARG A 135 9.69 -9.71 1.77
N LEU A 136 10.10 -8.56 1.23
CA LEU A 136 9.34 -7.84 0.22
C LEU A 136 9.10 -8.65 -1.08
N VAL A 137 10.00 -9.58 -1.41
CA VAL A 137 9.80 -10.55 -2.51
C VAL A 137 8.79 -11.64 -2.11
N ALA A 138 8.69 -11.95 -0.82
CA ALA A 138 7.75 -12.93 -0.27
C ALA A 138 6.34 -12.37 -0.06
N GLU A 139 6.14 -11.05 0.00
CA GLU A 139 4.81 -10.45 0.26
C GLU A 139 3.85 -10.42 -0.93
N PHE A 140 4.30 -10.81 -2.12
CA PHE A 140 3.39 -11.29 -3.16
C PHE A 140 2.54 -12.49 -2.65
N LEU A 141 3.01 -13.21 -1.62
CA LEU A 141 2.28 -14.32 -0.98
C LEU A 141 1.31 -13.86 0.12
N ASN A 142 1.43 -12.65 0.69
CA ASN A 142 0.50 -12.19 1.74
C ASN A 142 -0.90 -11.92 1.16
N MET A 143 -0.97 -11.46 -0.10
CA MET A 143 -2.20 -11.44 -0.90
C MET A 143 -2.81 -12.85 -1.01
N THR A 144 -1.99 -13.88 -1.23
CA THR A 144 -2.46 -15.28 -1.31
C THR A 144 -2.99 -15.81 0.03
N ILE A 145 -2.40 -15.43 1.16
CA ILE A 145 -2.85 -15.88 2.49
C ILE A 145 -4.19 -15.24 2.87
N VAL A 146 -4.35 -13.93 2.66
CA VAL A 146 -5.57 -13.21 3.06
C VAL A 146 -6.71 -13.39 2.05
N PHE A 147 -6.41 -13.36 0.74
CA PHE A 147 -7.43 -13.50 -0.31
C PHE A 147 -7.59 -14.94 -0.84
N GLN A 148 -6.88 -15.93 -0.27
CA GLN A 148 -6.96 -17.35 -0.67
C GLN A 148 -6.73 -17.60 -2.18
N CYS A 149 -5.96 -16.74 -2.89
CA CYS A 149 -5.66 -16.93 -4.31
C CYS A 149 -4.70 -18.10 -4.53
N ARG A 150 -5.23 -19.33 -4.65
CA ARG A 150 -4.45 -20.54 -4.98
C ARG A 150 -3.95 -20.60 -6.43
N GLU A 151 -4.39 -19.70 -7.30
CA GLU A 151 -3.94 -19.60 -8.70
C GLU A 151 -3.66 -18.12 -9.01
N TYR A 152 -2.90 -17.83 -10.06
CA TYR A 152 -2.27 -16.52 -10.37
C TYR A 152 -0.93 -16.23 -9.67
N LEU A 153 -0.02 -17.20 -9.69
CA LEU A 153 1.42 -16.91 -9.67
C LEU A 153 1.95 -16.88 -11.10
N LEU A 154 1.67 -15.81 -11.83
CA LEU A 154 2.30 -15.40 -13.11
C LEU A 154 1.82 -13.95 -13.32
N ILE A 155 2.64 -12.91 -13.25
CA ILE A 155 3.54 -12.43 -14.31
C ILE A 155 4.40 -11.30 -13.71
N ILE A 156 5.72 -11.40 -13.84
CA ILE A 156 6.60 -10.25 -14.09
C ILE A 156 7.13 -10.42 -15.51
#